data_AF-A0A8T9SR79-F1
#
_entry.id   AF-A0A8T9SR79-F1
#
_cell.length_a   1.000
_cell.length_b   1.000
_cell.length_c   1.000
_cell.angle_alpha   90.00
_cell.angle_beta   90.00
_cell.angle_gamma   90.00
#
_symmetry.space_group_name_H-M   'P 1'
#
loop_
_entity.id
_entity.type
_entity.pdbx_description
1 polymer ?
#
loop_
_entity_poly.entity_id
_entity_poly.type
_entity_poly.pdbx_seq_one_letter_code
_entity_poly.pdbx_strand_id
1 'polypeptide(L)'
;MASVLPSRFHAACEAAAAPLLSDSSLVVIPPRPELLCSVIIPAKDEAENLPATLAALAAQVDKQGKALSPYSYEVIVLANNCQDATAHVARQMALVYPQLVLHVVERTLPPAEANVGKARRLLMDEASRRLRSVGRQHGIIASTDADTRVTPTWLTDIAGEIAAGADAVGGRILTEASAQRNCPVRRYHLRDAAYRLLAAQLEHLIDPSPADAWPRHHQHFGASFALTVSAYEQVGGLPVVPYLEDEALYQALCYHDLRVRHSPDVRVITSARQEGRVAVGLSWQLREWAALSEQLREPLVASGPQLATQWQARRQLRQLWQTIKADGHITGAVLSPALHAVSGRVASVLGLTKQALRRAIEQAATFGALWQRVQQEQAARRQWVQRWPPVALSVAVAELRALLKQYTPLAAVESTLPA
;
A
#
# COMPACT_ATOMS: atom_id res chain seq x y z
N MET A 1 -2.07 -21.10 10.95
CA MET A 1 -1.24 -20.27 10.05
C MET A 1 -1.80 -18.87 10.11
N ALA A 2 -0.97 -17.88 10.45
CA ALA A 2 -1.40 -16.50 10.64
C ALA A 2 -2.03 -15.91 9.36
N SER A 3 -3.27 -15.43 9.44
CA SER A 3 -3.96 -14.46 8.57
C SER A 3 -3.29 -13.07 8.62
N VAL A 4 -2.01 -13.09 8.31
CA VAL A 4 -1.45 -12.16 7.33
C VAL A 4 -2.02 -12.64 5.99
N LEU A 5 -2.13 -11.80 4.94
CA LEU A 5 -2.16 -12.33 3.57
C LEU A 5 -1.16 -13.49 3.53
N PRO A 6 -1.55 -14.71 3.08
CA PRO A 6 -0.85 -15.92 3.49
C PRO A 6 0.65 -15.70 3.43
N SER A 7 1.35 -15.90 4.55
CA SER A 7 2.83 -15.81 4.59
C SER A 7 3.50 -16.69 3.51
N ARG A 8 2.74 -17.62 2.91
CA ARG A 8 3.04 -18.37 1.69
C ARG A 8 3.21 -17.52 0.42
N PHE A 9 2.58 -16.36 0.33
CA PHE A 9 2.70 -15.38 -0.75
C PHE A 9 3.74 -14.28 -0.46
N HIS A 10 4.14 -14.12 0.81
CA HIS A 10 5.28 -13.28 1.21
C HIS A 10 6.64 -13.99 1.03
N ALA A 11 6.64 -15.29 0.72
CA ALA A 11 7.87 -16.07 0.57
C ALA A 11 8.65 -15.59 -0.66
N ALA A 12 9.71 -14.83 -0.38
CA ALA A 12 10.74 -14.36 -1.30
C ALA A 12 10.25 -13.48 -2.46
N CYS A 13 9.80 -12.25 -2.15
CA CYS A 13 9.98 -11.17 -3.11
C CYS A 13 11.47 -10.75 -3.10
N GLU A 14 12.34 -11.58 -3.67
CA GLU A 14 13.41 -11.04 -4.53
C GLU A 14 12.73 -10.52 -5.80
N ALA A 15 11.89 -9.50 -5.65
CA ALA A 15 11.44 -8.74 -6.78
C ALA A 15 12.64 -7.90 -7.20
N ALA A 16 13.49 -8.47 -8.04
CA ALA A 16 14.48 -7.68 -8.75
C ALA A 16 13.73 -6.53 -9.43
N ALA A 17 14.21 -5.30 -9.23
CA ALA A 17 13.78 -4.15 -10.00
C ALA A 17 13.82 -4.52 -11.49
N ALA A 18 12.65 -4.74 -12.09
CA ALA A 18 12.56 -4.97 -13.52
C ALA A 18 12.77 -3.61 -14.20
N PRO A 19 13.71 -3.48 -15.15
CA PRO A 19 13.91 -2.21 -15.85
C PRO A 19 12.57 -1.71 -16.41
N LEU A 20 12.35 -0.40 -16.36
CA LEU A 20 11.20 0.25 -16.99
C LEU A 20 11.08 -0.27 -18.43
N LEU A 21 9.87 -0.70 -18.82
CA LEU A 21 9.67 -1.27 -20.15
C LEU A 21 10.02 -0.22 -21.19
N SER A 22 11.02 -0.51 -22.04
CA SER A 22 11.45 0.42 -23.10
C SER A 22 10.64 0.22 -24.39
N ASP A 23 10.24 1.35 -24.96
CA ASP A 23 10.01 1.63 -26.39
C ASP A 23 8.64 1.41 -27.06
N SER A 24 7.56 1.03 -26.36
CA SER A 24 6.21 1.19 -26.94
C SER A 24 5.33 2.09 -26.08
N SER A 25 5.20 3.36 -26.47
CA SER A 25 4.24 4.27 -25.85
C SER A 25 2.82 3.71 -25.97
N LEU A 26 2.08 3.68 -24.86
CA LEU A 26 0.67 3.29 -24.89
C LEU A 26 -0.20 4.40 -25.49
N VAL A 27 0.16 5.67 -25.23
CA VAL A 27 -0.59 6.85 -25.68
C VAL A 27 0.27 7.71 -26.60
N VAL A 28 -0.04 7.68 -27.89
CA VAL A 28 0.69 8.39 -28.95
C VAL A 28 0.53 9.92 -28.85
N ILE A 29 -0.59 10.39 -28.29
CA ILE A 29 -0.87 11.83 -28.13
C ILE A 29 0.11 12.42 -27.12
N PRO A 30 0.89 13.47 -27.45
CA PRO A 30 1.79 14.12 -26.50
C PRO A 30 1.06 14.64 -25.25
N PRO A 31 1.64 14.50 -24.06
CA PRO A 31 1.07 15.09 -22.85
C PRO A 31 1.09 16.62 -22.89
N ARG A 32 0.16 17.24 -22.17
CA ARG A 32 0.10 18.70 -22.03
C ARG A 32 1.26 19.22 -21.16
N PRO A 33 1.87 20.37 -21.46
CA PRO A 33 2.94 20.95 -20.63
C PRO A 33 2.56 21.19 -19.15
N GLU A 34 1.28 21.42 -18.89
CA GLU A 34 0.71 21.67 -17.56
C GLU A 34 0.42 20.40 -16.77
N LEU A 35 0.61 19.21 -17.36
CA LEU A 35 0.30 17.93 -16.72
C LEU A 35 1.06 17.80 -15.39
N LEU A 36 0.34 17.54 -14.30
CA LEU A 36 0.90 17.31 -12.97
C LEU A 36 0.61 15.89 -12.46
N CYS A 37 -0.51 15.30 -12.87
CA CYS A 37 -0.94 13.98 -12.42
C CYS A 37 -1.46 13.14 -13.61
N SER A 38 -1.06 11.87 -13.68
CA SER A 38 -1.62 10.91 -14.64
C SER A 38 -2.33 9.81 -13.85
N VAL A 39 -3.66 9.76 -13.99
CA VAL A 39 -4.51 8.76 -13.34
C VAL A 39 -4.56 7.52 -14.22
N ILE A 40 -4.31 6.36 -13.63
CA ILE A 40 -4.32 5.09 -14.35
C ILE A 40 -5.46 4.18 -13.89
N ILE A 41 -6.08 3.50 -14.86
CA ILE A 41 -7.20 2.58 -14.63
C ILE A 41 -7.00 1.30 -15.45
N PRO A 42 -6.54 0.19 -14.85
CA PRO A 42 -6.64 -1.12 -15.48
C PRO A 42 -8.11 -1.54 -15.51
N ALA A 43 -8.60 -2.00 -16.66
CA ALA A 43 -9.98 -2.43 -16.83
C ALA A 43 -10.05 -3.76 -17.59
N LYS A 44 -10.82 -4.72 -17.05
CA LYS A 44 -11.14 -5.99 -17.69
C LYS A 44 -12.61 -6.27 -17.47
N ASP A 45 -13.42 -6.24 -18.52
CA ASP A 45 -14.88 -6.44 -18.48
C ASP A 45 -15.60 -5.63 -17.38
N GLU A 46 -15.49 -4.30 -17.46
CA GLU A 46 -16.01 -3.32 -16.49
C GLU A 46 -16.93 -2.28 -17.16
N ALA A 47 -17.58 -2.62 -18.28
CA ALA A 47 -18.46 -1.70 -19.01
C ALA A 47 -19.58 -1.09 -18.13
N GLU A 48 -20.05 -1.82 -17.12
CA GLU A 48 -21.12 -1.37 -16.22
C GLU A 48 -20.64 -0.36 -15.16
N ASN A 49 -19.42 -0.51 -14.63
CA ASN A 49 -18.95 0.31 -13.51
C ASN A 49 -18.12 1.52 -13.96
N LEU A 50 -17.37 1.36 -15.05
CA LEU A 50 -16.43 2.37 -15.53
C LEU A 50 -17.06 3.77 -15.73
N PRO A 51 -18.32 3.91 -16.19
CA PRO A 51 -18.98 5.22 -16.26
C PRO A 51 -18.97 5.99 -14.93
N ALA A 52 -19.24 5.32 -13.81
CA ALA A 52 -19.30 5.96 -12.50
C ALA A 52 -17.90 6.37 -12.00
N THR A 53 -16.87 5.55 -12.28
CA THR A 53 -15.47 5.88 -12.01
C THR A 53 -15.02 7.11 -12.81
N LEU A 54 -15.30 7.14 -14.12
CA LEU A 54 -14.93 8.27 -14.98
C LEU A 54 -15.70 9.55 -14.62
N ALA A 55 -16.97 9.43 -14.22
CA ALA A 55 -17.75 10.56 -13.70
C ALA A 55 -17.13 11.17 -12.43
N ALA A 56 -16.68 10.32 -11.49
CA ALA A 56 -16.01 10.77 -10.27
C ALA A 56 -14.68 11.49 -10.55
N LEU A 57 -13.94 11.04 -11.58
CA LEU A 57 -12.71 11.69 -12.03
C LEU A 57 -12.97 13.00 -12.78
N ALA A 58 -14.05 13.10 -13.55
CA ALA A 58 -14.45 14.35 -14.21
C ALA A 58 -14.89 15.44 -13.21
N ALA A 59 -15.27 15.06 -11.99
CA ALA A 59 -15.80 15.94 -10.95
C ALA A 59 -14.76 16.39 -9.90
N GLN A 60 -13.47 16.35 -10.22
CA GLN A 60 -12.40 16.71 -9.29
C GLN A 60 -12.33 18.23 -9.04
N VAL A 61 -12.20 18.60 -7.76
CA VAL A 61 -12.18 19.99 -7.27
C VAL A 61 -11.04 20.24 -6.30
N ASP A 62 -10.65 21.51 -6.16
CA ASP A 62 -9.77 21.97 -5.09
C ASP A 62 -10.47 22.03 -3.72
N LYS A 63 -9.75 22.46 -2.68
CA LYS A 63 -10.28 22.57 -1.31
C LYS A 63 -11.38 23.63 -1.18
N GLN A 64 -11.52 24.53 -2.14
CA GLN A 64 -12.55 25.57 -2.20
C GLN A 64 -13.75 25.13 -3.05
N GLY A 65 -13.73 23.91 -3.59
CA GLY A 65 -14.80 23.38 -4.44
C GLY A 65 -14.76 23.86 -5.89
N LYS A 66 -13.67 24.50 -6.32
CA LYS A 66 -13.50 24.91 -7.72
C LYS A 66 -12.95 23.75 -8.52
N ALA A 67 -13.49 23.53 -9.71
CA ALA A 67 -13.02 22.50 -10.63
C ALA A 67 -11.51 22.63 -10.90
N LEU A 68 -10.80 21.50 -10.85
CA LEU A 68 -9.39 21.46 -11.22
C LEU A 68 -9.21 21.80 -12.70
N SER A 69 -8.04 22.33 -13.04
CA SER A 69 -7.69 22.59 -14.43
C SER A 69 -7.78 21.27 -15.22
N PRO A 70 -8.53 21.21 -16.32
CA PRO A 70 -8.59 20.00 -17.13
C PRO A 70 -7.25 19.62 -17.78
N TYR A 71 -6.26 20.53 -17.76
CA TYR A 71 -4.92 20.31 -18.27
C TYR A 71 -3.92 19.86 -17.18
N SER A 72 -4.28 19.96 -15.89
CA SER A 72 -3.38 19.56 -14.81
C SER A 72 -3.36 18.06 -14.54
N TYR A 73 -4.31 17.30 -15.09
CA TYR A 73 -4.33 15.85 -15.01
C TYR A 73 -4.92 15.19 -16.25
N GLU A 74 -4.59 13.93 -16.45
CA GLU A 74 -5.16 13.07 -17.49
C GLU A 74 -5.58 11.72 -16.90
N VAL A 75 -6.38 10.96 -17.64
CA VAL A 75 -6.80 9.60 -17.27
C VAL A 75 -6.42 8.64 -18.39
N ILE A 76 -5.76 7.54 -18.06
CA ILE A 76 -5.41 6.45 -18.98
C ILE A 76 -6.14 5.19 -18.56
N VAL A 77 -7.09 4.76 -19.38
CA VAL A 77 -7.80 3.47 -19.23
C VAL A 77 -7.12 2.44 -20.13
N LEU A 78 -6.65 1.35 -19.54
CA LEU A 78 -6.19 0.18 -20.29
C LEU A 78 -7.25 -0.92 -20.22
N ALA A 79 -8.01 -1.07 -21.30
CA ALA A 79 -8.90 -2.22 -21.50
C ALA A 79 -8.06 -3.43 -21.92
N ASN A 80 -7.81 -4.36 -20.98
CA ASN A 80 -6.95 -5.51 -21.21
C ASN A 80 -7.76 -6.80 -21.40
N ASN A 81 -7.65 -7.42 -22.58
CA ASN A 81 -8.32 -8.68 -22.87
C ASN A 81 -9.83 -8.66 -22.53
N CYS A 82 -10.50 -7.52 -22.73
CA CYS A 82 -11.95 -7.40 -22.53
C CYS A 82 -12.70 -8.17 -23.62
N GLN A 83 -13.81 -8.78 -23.22
CA GLN A 83 -14.81 -9.45 -24.05
C GLN A 83 -16.13 -8.65 -24.10
N ASP A 84 -16.32 -7.70 -23.18
CA ASP A 84 -17.47 -6.80 -23.18
C ASP A 84 -17.21 -5.46 -23.91
N ALA A 85 -18.13 -4.52 -23.76
CA ALA A 85 -18.05 -3.19 -24.37
C ALA A 85 -17.18 -2.17 -23.59
N THR A 86 -16.30 -2.58 -22.66
CA THR A 86 -15.54 -1.67 -21.77
C THR A 86 -14.87 -0.52 -22.52
N ALA A 87 -14.11 -0.82 -23.58
CA ALA A 87 -13.39 0.19 -24.34
C ALA A 87 -14.33 1.12 -25.11
N HIS A 88 -15.45 0.60 -25.61
CA HIS A 88 -16.47 1.40 -26.29
C HIS A 88 -17.12 2.39 -25.31
N VAL A 89 -17.54 1.91 -24.14
CA VAL A 89 -18.11 2.73 -23.06
C VAL A 89 -17.12 3.81 -22.62
N ALA A 90 -15.85 3.47 -22.40
CA ALA A 90 -14.82 4.45 -22.04
C ALA A 90 -14.71 5.58 -23.08
N ARG A 91 -14.78 5.26 -24.38
CA ARG A 91 -14.78 6.27 -25.46
C ARG A 91 -16.04 7.12 -25.48
N GLN A 92 -17.21 6.54 -25.20
CA GLN A 92 -18.44 7.32 -25.06
C GLN A 92 -18.36 8.31 -23.89
N MET A 93 -17.75 7.91 -22.78
CA MET A 93 -17.53 8.81 -21.63
C MET A 93 -16.64 10.00 -21.96
N ALA A 94 -15.69 9.87 -22.91
CA ALA A 94 -14.91 11.01 -23.40
C ALA A 94 -15.78 12.07 -24.12
N LEU A 95 -16.90 11.66 -24.72
CA LEU A 95 -17.87 12.57 -25.34
C LEU A 95 -18.77 13.22 -24.30
N VAL A 96 -19.11 12.50 -23.22
CA VAL A 96 -19.92 13.00 -22.11
C VAL A 96 -19.13 14.02 -21.26
N TYR A 97 -17.82 13.79 -21.09
CA TYR A 97 -16.92 14.66 -20.34
C TYR A 97 -15.78 15.18 -21.21
N PRO A 98 -16.05 16.08 -22.18
CA PRO A 98 -15.04 16.57 -23.13
C PRO A 98 -13.88 17.34 -22.47
N GLN A 99 -14.09 17.83 -21.25
CA GLN A 99 -13.04 18.45 -20.45
C GLN A 99 -12.04 17.42 -19.89
N LEU A 100 -12.46 16.17 -19.67
CA LEU A 100 -11.58 15.14 -19.13
C LEU A 100 -10.64 14.63 -20.23
N VAL A 101 -9.33 14.85 -20.09
CA VAL A 101 -8.33 14.29 -20.99
C VAL A 101 -8.25 12.78 -20.76
N LEU A 102 -9.05 12.03 -21.52
CA LEU A 102 -9.19 10.58 -21.40
C LEU A 102 -8.51 9.85 -22.58
N HIS A 103 -7.58 8.97 -22.24
CA HIS A 103 -6.93 8.06 -23.17
C HIS A 103 -7.46 6.64 -22.97
N VAL A 104 -8.04 6.06 -24.01
CA VAL A 104 -8.52 4.67 -23.99
C VAL A 104 -7.59 3.82 -24.84
N VAL A 105 -6.91 2.89 -24.18
CA VAL A 105 -5.96 1.96 -24.81
C VAL A 105 -6.52 0.55 -24.72
N GLU A 106 -6.55 -0.15 -25.85
CA GLU A 106 -6.89 -1.56 -25.90
C GLU A 106 -5.63 -2.39 -26.09
N ARG A 107 -5.50 -3.46 -25.30
CA ARG A 107 -4.41 -4.42 -25.43
C ARG A 107 -4.90 -5.84 -25.22
N THR A 108 -4.42 -6.74 -26.07
CA THR A 108 -4.54 -8.18 -25.88
C THR A 108 -3.18 -8.70 -25.40
N LEU A 109 -3.09 -9.00 -24.11
CA LEU A 109 -1.88 -9.59 -23.53
C LEU A 109 -1.93 -11.12 -23.65
N PRO A 110 -0.78 -11.80 -23.75
CA PRO A 110 -0.73 -13.26 -23.63
C PRO A 110 -1.38 -13.73 -22.32
N PRO A 111 -2.08 -14.89 -22.29
CA PRO A 111 -2.80 -15.35 -21.10
C PRO A 111 -1.95 -15.39 -19.81
N ALA A 112 -0.67 -15.75 -19.91
CA ALA A 112 0.26 -15.78 -18.77
C ALA A 112 0.56 -14.39 -18.18
N GLU A 113 0.41 -13.33 -18.96
CA GLU A 113 0.66 -11.94 -18.57
C GLU A 113 -0.63 -11.13 -18.38
N ALA A 114 -1.80 -11.69 -18.73
CA ALA A 114 -3.10 -11.03 -18.69
C ALA A 114 -3.68 -10.93 -17.25
N ASN A 115 -2.88 -10.38 -16.33
CA ASN A 115 -3.24 -10.12 -14.94
C ASN A 115 -3.23 -8.61 -14.63
N VAL A 116 -3.86 -8.23 -13.52
CA VAL A 116 -3.99 -6.82 -13.10
C VAL A 116 -2.62 -6.17 -12.86
N GLY A 117 -1.66 -6.90 -12.30
CA GLY A 117 -0.33 -6.38 -12.03
C GLY A 117 0.42 -5.96 -13.29
N LYS A 118 0.38 -6.78 -14.36
CA LYS A 118 0.97 -6.41 -15.66
C LYS A 118 0.27 -5.20 -16.28
N ALA A 119 -1.07 -5.16 -16.25
CA ALA A 119 -1.84 -4.04 -16.79
C ALA A 119 -1.51 -2.74 -16.04
N ARG A 120 -1.45 -2.80 -14.71
CA ARG A 120 -1.07 -1.67 -13.86
C ARG A 120 0.37 -1.23 -14.11
N ARG A 121 1.33 -2.16 -14.24
CA ARG A 121 2.72 -1.84 -14.60
C ARG A 121 2.81 -1.09 -15.92
N LEU A 122 2.15 -1.58 -16.97
CA LEU A 122 2.14 -0.93 -18.29
C LEU A 122 1.61 0.51 -18.21
N LEU A 123 0.53 0.70 -17.45
CA LEU A 123 -0.06 2.00 -17.22
C LEU A 123 0.86 2.94 -16.41
N MET A 124 1.47 2.45 -15.33
CA MET A 124 2.39 3.24 -14.51
C MET A 124 3.67 3.62 -15.26
N ASP A 125 4.20 2.72 -16.09
CA ASP A 125 5.34 2.99 -16.98
C ASP A 125 5.00 4.09 -17.99
N GLU A 126 3.81 4.04 -18.60
CA GLU A 126 3.35 5.10 -19.51
C GLU A 126 3.14 6.43 -18.78
N ALA A 127 2.47 6.43 -17.62
CA ALA A 127 2.26 7.62 -16.80
C ALA A 127 3.61 8.28 -16.41
N SER A 128 4.57 7.48 -15.96
CA SER A 128 5.94 7.93 -15.66
C SER A 128 6.60 8.55 -16.88
N ARG A 129 6.58 7.86 -18.04
CA ARG A 129 7.14 8.37 -19.30
C ARG A 129 6.52 9.71 -19.71
N ARG A 130 5.20 9.85 -19.62
CA ARG A 130 4.46 11.06 -20.00
C ARG A 130 4.82 12.25 -19.12
N LEU A 131 4.77 12.07 -17.79
CA LEU A 131 5.15 13.10 -16.83
C LEU A 131 6.61 13.53 -17.00
N ARG A 132 7.54 12.59 -17.25
CA ARG A 132 8.94 12.91 -17.55
C ARG A 132 9.12 13.72 -18.82
N SER A 133 8.36 13.41 -19.87
CA SER A 133 8.48 14.10 -21.17
C SER A 133 8.12 15.59 -21.10
N VAL A 134 7.39 16.01 -20.06
CA VAL A 134 7.09 17.42 -19.77
C VAL A 134 7.85 17.96 -18.55
N GLY A 135 8.92 17.29 -18.14
CA GLY A 135 9.84 17.76 -17.08
C GLY A 135 9.32 17.59 -15.65
N ARG A 136 8.32 16.73 -15.40
CA ARG A 136 7.65 16.58 -14.09
C ARG A 136 8.20 15.41 -13.29
N GLN A 137 9.42 15.54 -12.76
CA GLN A 137 10.03 14.51 -11.89
C GLN A 137 9.26 14.27 -10.57
N HIS A 138 8.54 15.29 -10.09
CA HIS A 138 7.63 15.19 -8.94
C HIS A 138 6.16 15.10 -9.38
N GLY A 139 5.91 14.81 -10.67
CA GLY A 139 4.58 14.51 -11.17
C GLY A 139 4.04 13.24 -10.50
N ILE A 140 2.71 13.15 -10.42
CA ILE A 140 2.01 12.13 -9.64
C ILE A 140 1.48 11.04 -10.57
N ILE A 141 1.83 9.80 -10.30
CA ILE A 141 1.17 8.63 -10.88
C ILE A 141 0.11 8.20 -9.87
N ALA A 142 -1.17 8.31 -10.21
CA ALA A 142 -2.26 7.98 -9.30
C ALA A 142 -3.05 6.78 -9.82
N SER A 143 -3.16 5.72 -9.03
CA SER A 143 -3.84 4.51 -9.43
C SER A 143 -5.21 4.39 -8.80
N THR A 144 -6.18 3.97 -9.62
CA THR A 144 -7.51 3.53 -9.15
C THR A 144 -8.02 2.37 -9.99
N ASP A 145 -9.08 1.72 -9.53
CA ASP A 145 -9.68 0.56 -10.21
C ASP A 145 -10.94 0.98 -10.98
N ALA A 146 -11.31 0.23 -12.02
CA ALA A 146 -12.41 0.54 -12.93
C ALA A 146 -13.82 0.44 -12.29
N ASP A 147 -13.92 -0.04 -11.05
CA ASP A 147 -15.14 -0.12 -10.25
C ASP A 147 -15.07 0.76 -8.98
N THR A 148 -14.10 1.66 -8.92
CA THR A 148 -13.86 2.54 -7.77
C THR A 148 -14.28 3.98 -8.06
N ARG A 149 -14.98 4.62 -7.12
CA ARG A 149 -15.34 6.04 -7.17
C ARG A 149 -14.48 6.83 -6.20
N VAL A 150 -13.68 7.74 -6.74
CA VAL A 150 -12.86 8.67 -5.95
C VAL A 150 -13.69 9.80 -5.34
N THR A 151 -13.28 10.38 -4.21
CA THR A 151 -13.94 11.58 -3.68
C THR A 151 -13.66 12.82 -4.55
N PRO A 152 -14.50 13.87 -4.50
CA PRO A 152 -14.29 15.08 -5.32
C PRO A 152 -12.94 15.77 -5.09
N THR A 153 -12.35 15.66 -3.91
CA THR A 153 -11.04 16.25 -3.57
C THR A 153 -9.86 15.29 -3.74
N TRP A 154 -10.06 14.08 -4.25
CA TRP A 154 -9.07 13.00 -4.22
C TRP A 154 -7.71 13.40 -4.80
N LEU A 155 -7.69 14.02 -5.98
CA LEU A 155 -6.45 14.50 -6.60
C LEU A 155 -5.79 15.63 -5.80
N THR A 156 -6.61 16.55 -5.26
CA THR A 156 -6.16 17.67 -4.44
C THR A 156 -5.53 17.18 -3.12
N ASP A 157 -6.14 16.17 -2.51
CA ASP A 157 -5.69 15.58 -1.25
C ASP A 157 -4.36 14.83 -1.47
N ILE A 158 -4.24 14.05 -2.55
CA ILE A 158 -2.97 13.41 -2.93
C ILE A 158 -1.89 14.45 -3.17
N ALA A 159 -2.17 15.49 -3.97
CA ALA A 159 -1.20 16.54 -4.27
C ALA A 159 -0.75 17.29 -3.00
N GLY A 160 -1.66 17.51 -2.05
CA GLY A 160 -1.34 18.11 -0.75
C GLY A 160 -0.37 17.27 0.08
N GLU A 161 -0.59 15.96 0.16
CA GLU A 161 0.29 15.04 0.90
C GLU A 161 1.68 14.92 0.24
N ILE A 162 1.74 14.86 -1.09
CA ILE A 162 3.02 14.88 -1.83
C ILE A 162 3.75 16.21 -1.61
N ALA A 163 3.04 17.35 -1.65
CA ALA A 163 3.61 18.66 -1.38
C ALA A 163 4.10 18.81 0.07
N ALA A 164 3.48 18.11 1.02
CA ALA A 164 3.94 17.99 2.41
C ALA A 164 5.18 17.09 2.58
N GLY A 165 5.66 16.47 1.50
CA GLY A 165 6.87 15.68 1.47
C GLY A 165 6.64 14.16 1.46
N ALA A 166 5.43 13.68 1.15
CA ALA A 166 5.26 12.26 0.85
C ALA A 166 5.87 11.93 -0.53
N ASP A 167 6.49 10.76 -0.65
CA ASP A 167 6.92 10.18 -1.93
C ASP A 167 5.81 9.29 -2.51
N ALA A 168 4.97 8.72 -1.65
CA ALA A 168 3.80 7.95 -2.00
C ALA A 168 2.66 8.15 -1.00
N VAL A 169 1.41 7.98 -1.45
CA VAL A 169 0.19 8.18 -0.67
C VAL A 169 -0.74 6.99 -0.87
N GLY A 170 -1.02 6.27 0.21
CA GLY A 170 -2.10 5.29 0.30
C GLY A 170 -3.40 5.98 0.69
N GLY A 171 -4.45 5.79 -0.11
CA GLY A 171 -5.78 6.31 0.17
C GLY A 171 -6.66 5.32 0.93
N ARG A 172 -7.58 5.86 1.73
CA ARG A 172 -8.55 5.08 2.48
C ARG A 172 -9.65 4.54 1.56
N ILE A 173 -9.74 3.22 1.48
CA ILE A 173 -10.74 2.52 0.67
C ILE A 173 -11.92 2.16 1.56
N LEU A 174 -13.08 2.69 1.18
CA LEU A 174 -14.36 2.41 1.78
C LEU A 174 -15.10 1.41 0.89
N THR A 175 -15.77 0.43 1.49
CA THR A 175 -16.66 -0.46 0.75
C THR A 175 -18.07 0.11 0.75
N GLU A 176 -18.78 0.03 -0.37
CA GLU A 176 -20.23 0.26 -0.36
C GLU A 176 -20.92 -0.65 0.67
N ALA A 177 -21.86 -0.09 1.43
CA ALA A 177 -22.59 -0.85 2.42
C ALA A 177 -23.48 -1.90 1.70
N SER A 178 -23.15 -3.18 1.84
CA SER A 178 -24.04 -4.23 1.34
C SER A 178 -25.35 -4.25 2.15
N ALA A 179 -26.47 -4.51 1.46
CA ALA A 179 -27.81 -4.54 2.06
C ALA A 179 -27.98 -5.64 3.14
N GLN A 180 -27.07 -6.62 3.22
CA GLN A 180 -27.14 -7.73 4.17
C GLN A 180 -26.40 -7.40 5.48
N ARG A 181 -27.09 -6.70 6.37
CA ARG A 181 -26.60 -6.27 7.69
C ARG A 181 -26.13 -7.42 8.61
N ASN A 182 -26.60 -8.66 8.38
CA ASN A 182 -26.39 -9.82 9.26
C ASN A 182 -25.50 -10.94 8.69
N CYS A 183 -24.66 -10.66 7.68
CA CYS A 183 -23.75 -11.68 7.14
C CYS A 183 -22.55 -11.94 8.07
N PRO A 184 -22.22 -13.20 8.45
CA PRO A 184 -21.03 -13.52 9.26
C PRO A 184 -19.71 -13.02 8.65
N VAL A 185 -19.61 -12.98 7.32
CA VAL A 185 -18.45 -12.41 6.60
C VAL A 185 -18.25 -10.93 6.94
N ARG A 186 -19.35 -10.16 7.07
CA ARG A 186 -19.29 -8.75 7.46
C ARG A 186 -18.73 -8.57 8.87
N ARG A 187 -19.04 -9.50 9.79
CA ARG A 187 -18.50 -9.47 11.16
C ARG A 187 -16.98 -9.65 11.17
N TYR A 188 -16.46 -10.60 10.40
CA TYR A 188 -15.02 -10.81 10.28
C TYR A 188 -14.33 -9.65 9.57
N HIS A 189 -14.93 -9.12 8.51
CA HIS A 189 -14.43 -7.93 7.83
C HIS A 189 -14.27 -6.74 8.78
N LEU A 190 -15.31 -6.42 9.56
CA LEU A 190 -15.26 -5.31 10.52
C LEU A 190 -14.25 -5.56 11.65
N ARG A 191 -14.10 -6.81 12.12
CA ARG A 191 -13.06 -7.16 13.11
C ARG A 191 -11.66 -7.03 12.55
N ASP A 192 -11.42 -7.48 11.32
CA ASP A 192 -10.12 -7.37 10.67
C ASP A 192 -9.75 -5.89 10.45
N ALA A 193 -10.71 -5.08 9.97
CA ALA A 193 -10.53 -3.64 9.86
C ALA A 193 -10.20 -2.99 11.21
N ALA A 194 -10.89 -3.39 12.28
CA ALA A 194 -10.59 -2.92 13.64
C ALA A 194 -9.20 -3.37 14.11
N TYR A 195 -8.84 -4.64 13.92
CA TYR A 195 -7.52 -5.18 14.24
C TYR A 195 -6.41 -4.37 13.56
N ARG A 196 -6.53 -4.12 12.25
CA ARG A 196 -5.52 -3.37 11.48
C ARG A 196 -5.43 -1.91 11.90
N LEU A 197 -6.55 -1.25 12.20
CA LEU A 197 -6.54 0.13 12.68
C LEU A 197 -5.93 0.24 14.09
N LEU A 198 -6.29 -0.66 15.01
CA LEU A 198 -5.72 -0.71 16.35
C LEU A 198 -4.21 -1.01 16.30
N ALA A 199 -3.79 -1.91 15.41
CA ALA A 199 -2.39 -2.21 15.16
C ALA A 199 -1.64 -0.97 14.64
N ALA A 200 -2.18 -0.26 13.65
CA ALA A 200 -1.58 0.98 13.13
C ALA A 200 -1.47 2.08 14.21
N GLN A 201 -2.48 2.19 15.08
CA GLN A 201 -2.45 3.13 16.21
C GLN A 201 -1.36 2.76 17.22
N LEU A 202 -1.25 1.48 17.57
CA LEU A 202 -0.24 1.02 18.52
C LEU A 202 1.17 1.15 17.93
N GLU A 203 1.35 0.85 16.64
CA GLU A 203 2.59 1.08 15.92
C GLU A 203 3.01 2.55 15.99
N HIS A 204 2.08 3.48 15.74
CA HIS A 204 2.36 4.92 15.83
C HIS A 204 2.86 5.34 17.22
N LEU A 205 2.27 4.79 18.29
CA LEU A 205 2.69 5.12 19.66
C LEU A 205 4.06 4.52 20.03
N ILE A 206 4.37 3.31 19.54
CA ILE A 206 5.61 2.60 19.89
C ILE A 206 6.77 3.04 19.01
N ASP A 207 6.53 3.15 17.71
CA ASP A 207 7.52 3.38 16.66
C ASP A 207 7.00 4.40 15.62
N PRO A 208 6.89 5.69 16.00
CA PRO A 208 6.32 6.73 15.15
C PRO A 208 7.15 6.96 13.88
N SER A 209 6.45 7.15 12.76
CA SER A 209 7.03 7.61 11.49
C SER A 209 6.59 9.06 11.23
N PRO A 210 7.51 10.04 11.11
CA PRO A 210 7.16 11.41 10.76
C PRO A 210 6.46 11.53 9.39
N ALA A 211 6.83 10.66 8.45
CA ALA A 211 6.22 10.59 7.12
C ALA A 211 4.78 10.02 7.13
N ASP A 212 4.37 9.40 8.22
CA ASP A 212 3.06 8.77 8.35
C ASP A 212 2.49 8.97 9.77
N ALA A 213 2.34 10.24 10.13
CA ALA A 213 1.82 10.66 11.42
C ALA A 213 0.34 10.32 11.60
N TRP A 214 -0.11 10.25 12.86
CA TRP A 214 -1.53 10.09 13.19
C TRP A 214 -2.30 11.41 12.95
N PRO A 215 -3.55 11.39 12.44
CA PRO A 215 -4.34 10.22 12.06
C PRO A 215 -3.88 9.55 10.77
N ARG A 216 -3.91 8.21 10.75
CA ARG A 216 -3.56 7.37 9.59
C ARG A 216 -4.39 6.09 9.53
N HIS A 217 -4.34 5.42 8.39
CA HIS A 217 -4.84 4.05 8.21
C HIS A 217 -3.67 3.11 7.82
N HIS A 218 -3.99 1.95 7.22
CA HIS A 218 -3.03 0.89 6.90
C HIS A 218 -3.10 0.44 5.43
N GLN A 219 -3.91 1.11 4.60
CA GLN A 219 -4.29 0.62 3.28
C GLN A 219 -3.42 1.28 2.20
N HIS A 220 -2.83 0.47 1.33
CA HIS A 220 -2.03 0.91 0.17
C HIS A 220 -2.33 -0.03 -0.99
N PHE A 221 -3.61 -0.09 -1.37
CA PHE A 221 -4.07 -0.98 -2.44
C PHE A 221 -4.24 -0.23 -3.75
N GLY A 222 -4.16 -0.97 -4.85
CA GLY A 222 -4.24 -0.41 -6.21
C GLY A 222 -5.43 0.51 -6.50
N ALA A 223 -6.56 0.33 -5.79
CA ALA A 223 -7.74 1.18 -5.91
C ALA A 223 -7.53 2.64 -5.46
N SER A 224 -6.53 2.90 -4.61
CA SER A 224 -6.12 4.24 -4.22
C SER A 224 -4.68 4.26 -3.73
N PHE A 225 -3.75 4.27 -4.69
CA PHE A 225 -2.33 4.40 -4.40
C PHE A 225 -1.67 5.34 -5.40
N ALA A 226 -0.96 6.34 -4.89
CA ALA A 226 -0.28 7.32 -5.72
C ALA A 226 1.17 7.49 -5.28
N LEU A 227 2.05 7.86 -6.20
CA LEU A 227 3.45 8.14 -5.93
C LEU A 227 4.06 9.06 -6.96
N THR A 228 5.17 9.70 -6.60
CA THR A 228 5.90 10.55 -7.55
C THR A 228 6.59 9.70 -8.62
N VAL A 229 6.85 10.32 -9.77
CA VAL A 229 7.69 9.73 -10.82
C VAL A 229 9.07 9.35 -10.25
N SER A 230 9.71 10.22 -9.47
CA SER A 230 11.01 9.94 -8.85
C SER A 230 10.99 8.70 -7.94
N ALA A 231 9.95 8.55 -7.11
CA ALA A 231 9.77 7.39 -6.25
C ALA A 231 9.57 6.11 -7.08
N TYR A 232 8.73 6.18 -8.12
CA TYR A 232 8.47 5.07 -9.02
C TYR A 232 9.75 4.61 -9.75
N GLU A 233 10.56 5.54 -10.25
CA GLU A 233 11.83 5.21 -10.91
C GLU A 233 12.86 4.65 -9.92
N GLN A 234 12.95 5.22 -8.72
CA GLN A 234 13.91 4.81 -7.69
C GLN A 234 13.70 3.35 -7.25
N VAL A 235 12.45 2.88 -7.20
CA VAL A 235 12.13 1.48 -6.89
C VAL A 235 12.16 0.55 -8.10
N GLY A 236 12.45 1.06 -9.30
CA GLY A 236 12.45 0.28 -10.54
C GLY A 236 11.05 -0.02 -11.09
N GLY A 237 10.06 0.79 -10.71
CA GLY A 237 8.64 0.67 -11.09
C GLY A 237 7.87 -0.40 -10.31
N LEU A 238 6.66 -0.74 -10.79
CA LEU A 238 5.80 -1.76 -10.15
C LEU A 238 6.41 -3.18 -10.23
N PRO A 239 6.69 -3.87 -9.12
CA PRO A 239 7.24 -5.23 -9.15
C PRO A 239 6.40 -6.22 -9.96
N VAL A 240 7.07 -7.10 -10.72
CA VAL A 240 6.40 -8.17 -11.49
C VAL A 240 6.23 -9.39 -10.60
N VAL A 241 5.07 -9.47 -9.95
CA VAL A 241 4.69 -10.60 -9.08
C VAL A 241 3.38 -11.22 -9.52
N PRO A 242 3.11 -12.50 -9.23
CA PRO A 242 1.86 -13.16 -9.63
C PRO A 242 0.60 -12.58 -8.97
N TYR A 243 0.75 -11.96 -7.79
CA TYR A 243 -0.33 -11.39 -6.99
C TYR A 243 0.25 -10.38 -5.99
N LEU A 244 -0.60 -9.46 -5.51
CA LEU A 244 -0.25 -8.45 -4.50
C LEU A 244 0.86 -7.50 -5.00
N GLU A 245 0.70 -6.99 -6.22
CA GLU A 245 1.66 -6.07 -6.83
C GLU A 245 1.75 -4.74 -6.07
N ASP A 246 0.67 -4.33 -5.43
CA ASP A 246 0.56 -3.11 -4.62
C ASP A 246 1.33 -3.24 -3.30
N GLU A 247 1.19 -4.37 -2.61
CA GLU A 247 2.02 -4.72 -1.46
C GLU A 247 3.49 -4.81 -1.86
N ALA A 248 3.81 -5.45 -3.00
CA ALA A 248 5.19 -5.55 -3.47
C ALA A 248 5.79 -4.16 -3.74
N LEU A 249 5.02 -3.24 -4.33
CA LEU A 249 5.43 -1.85 -4.52
C LEU A 249 5.63 -1.12 -3.20
N TYR A 250 4.71 -1.27 -2.25
CA TYR A 250 4.84 -0.71 -0.91
C TYR A 250 6.11 -1.20 -0.21
N GLN A 251 6.40 -2.50 -0.27
CA GLN A 251 7.63 -3.08 0.28
C GLN A 251 8.88 -2.54 -0.43
N ALA A 252 8.84 -2.33 -1.74
CA ALA A 252 9.94 -1.70 -2.48
C ALA A 252 10.16 -0.23 -2.03
N LEU A 253 9.09 0.54 -1.85
CA LEU A 253 9.18 1.90 -1.30
C LEU A 253 9.79 1.91 0.11
N CYS A 254 9.34 1.00 1.00
CA CYS A 254 9.92 0.82 2.32
C CYS A 254 11.39 0.42 2.26
N TYR A 255 11.78 -0.50 1.35
CA TYR A 255 13.17 -0.93 1.17
C TYR A 255 14.09 0.26 0.86
N HIS A 256 13.61 1.25 0.12
CA HIS A 256 14.35 2.46 -0.23
C HIS A 256 14.19 3.62 0.76
N ASP A 257 13.62 3.40 1.96
CA ASP A 257 13.30 4.42 2.97
C ASP A 257 12.44 5.58 2.42
N LEU A 258 11.61 5.32 1.40
CA LEU A 258 10.72 6.32 0.82
C LEU A 258 9.54 6.62 1.74
N ARG A 259 9.10 7.88 1.72
CA ARG A 259 8.08 8.43 2.64
C ARG A 259 6.69 8.07 2.14
N VAL A 260 6.14 6.98 2.67
CA VAL A 260 4.76 6.55 2.38
C VAL A 260 3.79 7.11 3.42
N ARG A 261 2.78 7.84 2.97
CA ARG A 261 1.72 8.44 3.79
C ARG A 261 0.40 7.71 3.63
N HIS A 262 -0.22 7.27 4.72
CA HIS A 262 -1.56 6.66 4.72
C HIS A 262 -2.62 7.69 5.13
N SER A 263 -3.04 8.50 4.17
CA SER A 263 -3.87 9.67 4.42
C SER A 263 -5.36 9.33 4.60
N PRO A 264 -5.98 9.67 5.74
CA PRO A 264 -7.43 9.48 5.93
C PRO A 264 -8.27 10.44 5.07
N ASP A 265 -7.69 11.51 4.53
CA ASP A 265 -8.38 12.51 3.72
C ASP A 265 -8.56 12.02 2.27
N VAL A 266 -7.54 11.35 1.74
CA VAL A 266 -7.58 10.67 0.44
C VAL A 266 -8.51 9.47 0.54
N ARG A 267 -9.67 9.54 -0.10
CA ARG A 267 -10.71 8.51 0.04
C ARG A 267 -11.26 8.04 -1.29
N VAL A 268 -11.61 6.76 -1.33
CA VAL A 268 -12.34 6.15 -2.44
C VAL A 268 -13.41 5.20 -1.94
N ILE A 269 -14.40 4.93 -2.77
CA ILE A 269 -15.47 3.98 -2.51
C ILE A 269 -15.42 2.90 -3.59
N THR A 270 -15.21 1.64 -3.20
CA THR A 270 -15.16 0.49 -4.10
C THR A 270 -16.38 -0.41 -3.93
N SER A 271 -16.73 -1.14 -4.99
CA SER A 271 -17.75 -2.18 -4.94
C SER A 271 -17.33 -3.32 -4.00
N ALA A 272 -18.26 -3.85 -3.21
CA ALA A 272 -18.00 -4.94 -2.26
C ALA A 272 -18.28 -6.33 -2.87
N ARG A 273 -17.75 -6.60 -4.07
CA ARG A 273 -18.01 -7.86 -4.79
C ARG A 273 -17.29 -9.04 -4.11
N GLN A 274 -18.04 -10.11 -3.83
CA GLN A 274 -17.48 -11.41 -3.38
C GLN A 274 -16.90 -12.23 -4.55
N GLU A 275 -17.35 -11.93 -5.77
CA GLU A 275 -16.79 -12.42 -7.03
C GLU A 275 -15.73 -11.45 -7.52
N GLY A 276 -14.50 -11.62 -7.04
CA GLY A 276 -13.36 -10.94 -7.63
C GLY A 276 -12.60 -11.88 -8.55
N ARG A 277 -12.02 -11.29 -9.60
CA ARG A 277 -11.38 -11.99 -10.71
C ARG A 277 -9.88 -12.24 -10.48
N VAL A 278 -9.38 -11.80 -9.32
CA VAL A 278 -8.00 -12.01 -8.87
C VAL A 278 -7.90 -13.23 -7.96
N ALA A 279 -6.82 -13.99 -8.09
CA ALA A 279 -6.57 -15.18 -7.29
C ALA A 279 -6.43 -14.87 -5.78
N VAL A 280 -5.90 -13.69 -5.45
CA VAL A 280 -5.72 -13.17 -4.10
C VAL A 280 -6.12 -11.69 -4.09
N GLY A 281 -6.98 -11.29 -3.14
CA GLY A 281 -7.52 -9.93 -3.01
C GLY A 281 -8.70 -9.91 -2.02
N LEU A 282 -9.42 -8.79 -1.93
CA LEU A 282 -10.56 -8.63 -1.00
C LEU A 282 -11.61 -9.74 -1.19
N SER A 283 -11.95 -10.07 -2.44
CA SER A 283 -12.90 -11.14 -2.76
C SER A 283 -12.45 -12.52 -2.25
N TRP A 284 -11.17 -12.86 -2.42
CA TRP A 284 -10.59 -14.09 -1.86
C TRP A 284 -10.66 -14.09 -0.34
N GLN A 285 -10.31 -12.97 0.31
CA GLN A 285 -10.39 -12.84 1.76
C GLN A 285 -11.82 -12.97 2.29
N LEU A 286 -12.81 -12.42 1.57
CA LEU A 286 -14.23 -12.59 1.88
C LEU A 286 -14.66 -14.07 1.79
N ARG A 287 -14.20 -14.82 0.77
CA ARG A 287 -14.45 -16.27 0.65
C ARG A 287 -13.81 -17.07 1.78
N GLU A 288 -12.57 -16.75 2.15
CA GLU A 288 -11.89 -17.39 3.28
C GLU A 288 -12.63 -17.13 4.59
N TRP A 289 -13.09 -15.91 4.83
CA TRP A 289 -13.91 -15.59 6.00
C TRP A 289 -15.26 -16.31 5.99
N ALA A 290 -15.86 -16.52 4.83
CA ALA A 290 -17.08 -17.32 4.70
C ALA A 290 -16.82 -18.78 5.10
N ALA A 291 -15.79 -19.41 4.55
CA ALA A 291 -15.41 -20.79 4.86
C ALA A 291 -15.04 -20.98 6.35
N LEU A 292 -14.29 -20.03 6.92
CA LEU A 292 -13.97 -20.04 8.35
C LEU A 292 -15.22 -19.90 9.22
N SER A 293 -16.18 -19.07 8.80
CA SER A 293 -17.45 -18.92 9.49
C SER A 293 -18.26 -20.22 9.51
N GLU A 294 -18.32 -20.94 8.39
CA GLU A 294 -19.01 -22.24 8.29
C GLU A 294 -18.40 -23.27 9.25
N GLN A 295 -17.07 -23.21 9.44
CA GLN A 295 -16.35 -24.08 10.36
C GLN A 295 -16.35 -23.60 11.82
N LEU A 296 -17.03 -22.49 12.14
CA LEU A 296 -17.00 -21.84 13.46
C LEU A 296 -15.58 -21.51 13.95
N ARG A 297 -14.69 -21.16 13.01
CA ARG A 297 -13.30 -20.79 13.27
C ARG A 297 -13.08 -19.32 13.02
N GLU A 298 -12.13 -18.73 13.75
CA GLU A 298 -11.66 -17.37 13.51
C GLU A 298 -10.37 -17.37 12.69
N PRO A 299 -10.13 -16.31 11.88
CA PRO A 299 -8.80 -16.03 11.36
C PRO A 299 -7.80 -15.92 12.52
N LEU A 300 -6.60 -16.47 12.34
CA LEU A 300 -5.53 -16.37 13.34
C LEU A 300 -4.61 -15.21 12.96
N VAL A 301 -4.28 -14.27 13.83
CA VAL A 301 -3.43 -13.12 13.51
C VAL A 301 -2.24 -13.02 14.46
N ALA A 302 -1.30 -12.10 14.18
CA ALA A 302 -0.25 -11.76 15.12
C ALA A 302 -0.87 -11.16 16.40
N SER A 303 -0.39 -11.61 17.56
CA SER A 303 -0.88 -11.14 18.86
C SER A 303 -0.44 -9.70 19.14
N GLY A 304 -1.17 -9.01 20.01
CA GLY A 304 -0.82 -7.65 20.43
C GLY A 304 0.61 -7.58 21.03
N PRO A 305 0.97 -8.46 21.99
CA PRO A 305 2.32 -8.48 22.57
C PRO A 305 3.43 -8.76 21.56
N GLN A 306 3.17 -9.63 20.56
CA GLN A 306 4.13 -9.87 19.48
C GLN A 306 4.39 -8.57 18.70
N LEU A 307 3.32 -7.91 18.24
CA LEU A 307 3.42 -6.67 17.46
C LEU A 307 4.14 -5.57 18.24
N ALA A 308 3.76 -5.34 19.49
CA ALA A 308 4.41 -4.36 20.35
C ALA A 308 5.90 -4.64 20.53
N THR A 309 6.27 -5.90 20.80
CA THR A 309 7.67 -6.33 20.94
C THR A 309 8.46 -6.09 19.65
N GLN A 310 7.86 -6.42 18.50
CA GLN A 310 8.48 -6.25 17.19
C GLN A 310 8.74 -4.77 16.87
N TRP A 311 7.77 -3.88 17.13
CA TRP A 311 7.93 -2.45 16.87
C TRP A 311 8.90 -1.77 17.83
N GLN A 312 8.92 -2.17 19.11
CA GLN A 312 9.95 -1.71 20.05
C GLN A 312 11.35 -2.09 19.58
N ALA A 313 11.54 -3.35 19.15
CA ALA A 313 12.81 -3.82 18.63
C ALA A 313 13.20 -3.12 17.31
N ARG A 314 12.23 -2.86 16.42
CA ARG A 314 12.44 -2.10 15.18
C ARG A 314 12.92 -0.68 15.47
N ARG A 315 12.27 0.02 16.41
CA ARG A 315 12.67 1.36 16.84
C ARG A 315 14.10 1.39 17.39
N GLN A 316 14.42 0.48 18.31
CA GLN A 316 15.77 0.36 18.88
C GLN A 316 16.82 0.04 17.81
N LEU A 317 16.47 -0.84 16.85
CA LEU A 317 17.34 -1.16 15.73
C LEU A 317 17.57 0.06 14.82
N ARG A 318 16.54 0.87 14.57
CA ARG A 318 16.67 2.10 13.78
C ARG A 318 17.62 3.08 14.43
N GLN A 319 17.48 3.30 15.73
CA GLN A 319 18.37 4.16 16.50
C GLN A 319 19.82 3.64 16.45
N LEU A 320 20.01 2.33 16.67
CA LEU A 320 21.32 1.69 16.59
C LEU A 320 21.95 1.87 15.21
N TRP A 321 21.20 1.62 14.14
CA TRP A 321 21.69 1.77 12.77
C TRP A 321 22.06 3.22 12.45
N GLN A 322 21.23 4.19 12.84
CA GLN A 322 21.50 5.61 12.65
C GLN A 322 22.77 6.06 13.40
N THR A 323 22.96 5.64 14.65
CA THR A 323 24.19 5.93 15.41
C THR A 323 25.43 5.36 14.72
N ILE A 324 25.39 4.09 14.31
CA ILE A 324 26.52 3.43 13.62
C ILE A 324 26.87 4.14 12.30
N LYS A 325 25.86 4.55 11.53
CA LYS A 325 26.08 5.26 10.27
C LYS A 325 26.61 6.69 10.49
N ALA A 326 26.12 7.39 11.52
CA ALA A 326 26.59 8.73 11.87
C ALA A 326 28.05 8.75 12.35
N ASP A 327 28.46 7.73 13.12
CA ASP A 327 29.81 7.63 13.66
C ASP A 327 30.85 7.17 12.61
N GLY A 328 30.45 6.83 11.38
CA GLY A 328 31.36 6.36 10.31
C GLY A 328 32.00 4.99 10.56
N HIS A 329 31.60 4.28 11.61
CA HIS A 329 32.15 2.96 12.01
C HIS A 329 31.53 1.83 11.18
N ILE A 330 31.73 1.85 9.86
CA ILE A 330 31.15 0.84 8.96
C ILE A 330 32.12 -0.34 8.74
N THR A 331 33.38 -0.24 9.14
CA THR A 331 34.35 -1.34 8.94
C THR A 331 35.26 -1.55 10.15
N GLY A 332 35.26 -2.78 10.68
CA GLY A 332 36.30 -3.28 11.59
C GLY A 332 36.31 -2.78 13.04
N ALA A 333 35.69 -1.65 13.37
CA ALA A 333 35.71 -1.10 14.73
C ALA A 333 34.81 -1.88 15.71
N VAL A 334 35.32 -2.07 16.93
CA VAL A 334 34.57 -2.69 18.03
C VAL A 334 33.44 -1.74 18.44
N LEU A 335 32.18 -2.18 18.31
CA LEU A 335 31.03 -1.45 18.87
C LEU A 335 31.32 -1.12 20.34
N SER A 336 31.00 0.11 20.77
CA SER A 336 31.11 0.45 22.18
C SER A 336 30.36 -0.58 23.04
N PRO A 337 30.80 -0.86 24.28
CA PRO A 337 30.14 -1.86 25.14
C PRO A 337 28.63 -1.64 25.29
N ALA A 338 28.20 -0.37 25.32
CA ALA A 338 26.78 0.00 25.36
C ALA A 338 26.02 -0.40 24.07
N LEU A 339 26.58 -0.10 22.89
CA LEU A 339 25.98 -0.48 21.61
C LEU A 339 26.00 -2.00 21.42
N HIS A 340 27.04 -2.69 21.91
CA HIS A 340 27.10 -4.15 21.88
C HIS A 340 26.00 -4.79 22.75
N ALA A 341 25.75 -4.25 23.95
CA ALA A 341 24.69 -4.73 24.83
C ALA A 341 23.29 -4.50 24.22
N VAL A 342 23.04 -3.31 23.64
CA VAL A 342 21.78 -3.01 22.94
C VAL A 342 21.59 -3.94 21.74
N SER A 343 22.60 -4.09 20.89
CA SER A 343 22.58 -4.99 19.73
C SER A 343 22.28 -6.45 20.15
N GLY A 344 22.91 -6.93 21.24
CA GLY A 344 22.65 -8.26 21.77
C GLY A 344 21.20 -8.47 22.23
N ARG A 345 20.60 -7.47 22.89
CA ARG A 345 19.19 -7.51 23.29
C ARG A 345 18.26 -7.49 22.07
N VAL A 346 18.49 -6.58 21.11
CA VAL A 346 17.69 -6.48 19.89
C VAL A 346 17.75 -7.78 19.09
N ALA A 347 18.93 -8.38 18.92
CA ALA A 347 19.10 -9.67 18.24
C ALA A 347 18.29 -10.78 18.94
N SER A 348 18.39 -10.88 20.27
CA SER A 348 17.65 -11.88 21.05
C SER A 348 16.13 -11.67 20.97
N VAL A 349 15.67 -10.43 21.08
CA VAL A 349 14.25 -10.10 20.93
C VAL A 349 13.76 -10.53 19.55
N LEU A 350 14.50 -10.20 18.48
CA LEU A 350 14.17 -10.52 17.10
C LEU A 350 14.42 -11.99 16.71
N GLY A 351 14.99 -12.84 17.57
CA GLY A 351 15.30 -14.25 17.23
C GLY A 351 16.47 -14.42 16.25
N LEU A 352 17.38 -13.45 16.23
CA LEU A 352 18.57 -13.42 15.37
C LEU A 352 19.83 -13.79 16.16
N THR A 353 20.85 -14.30 15.47
CA THR A 353 22.19 -14.37 16.07
C THR A 353 22.82 -12.97 16.06
N LYS A 354 23.69 -12.66 17.03
CA LYS A 354 24.44 -11.39 17.05
C LYS A 354 25.21 -11.17 15.75
N GLN A 355 25.80 -12.24 15.19
CA GLN A 355 26.55 -12.18 13.94
C GLN A 355 25.65 -11.88 12.73
N ALA A 356 24.46 -12.48 12.65
CA ALA A 356 23.51 -12.22 11.58
C ALA A 356 23.03 -10.76 11.61
N LEU A 357 22.67 -10.25 12.81
CA LEU A 357 22.26 -8.85 12.96
C LEU A 357 23.39 -7.89 12.59
N ARG A 358 24.62 -8.15 13.03
CA ARG A 358 25.80 -7.34 12.68
C ARG A 358 26.01 -7.26 11.16
N ARG A 359 26.03 -8.42 10.48
CA ARG A 359 26.17 -8.46 9.01
C ARG A 359 25.05 -7.70 8.31
N ALA A 360 23.81 -7.82 8.80
CA ALA A 360 22.68 -7.10 8.23
C ALA A 360 22.86 -5.58 8.36
N ILE A 361 23.31 -5.09 9.53
CA ILE A 361 23.57 -3.66 9.77
C ILE A 361 24.69 -3.14 8.85
N GLU A 362 25.79 -3.87 8.74
CA GLU A 362 26.96 -3.47 7.94
C GLU A 362 26.62 -3.38 6.44
N GLN A 363 25.82 -4.32 5.93
CA GLN A 363 25.51 -4.44 4.50
C GLN A 363 24.33 -3.57 4.05
N ALA A 364 23.50 -3.09 4.98
CA ALA A 364 22.31 -2.32 4.62
C ALA A 364 22.66 -0.88 4.20
N ALA A 365 22.20 -0.50 3.01
CA ALA A 365 22.29 0.86 2.49
C ALA A 365 21.22 1.80 3.12
N THR A 366 20.04 1.24 3.40
CA THR A 366 18.87 1.91 3.99
C THR A 366 18.41 1.15 5.23
N PHE A 367 17.65 1.80 6.11
CA PHE A 367 17.02 1.11 7.23
C PHE A 367 15.96 0.10 6.77
N GLY A 368 15.22 0.44 5.72
CA GLY A 368 14.28 -0.46 5.04
C GLY A 368 14.91 -1.78 4.61
N ALA A 369 16.07 -1.72 3.94
CA ALA A 369 16.81 -2.92 3.54
C ALA A 369 17.28 -3.74 4.75
N LEU A 370 17.74 -3.09 5.82
CA LEU A 370 18.07 -3.77 7.09
C LEU A 370 16.85 -4.49 7.65
N TRP A 371 15.70 -3.81 7.72
CA TRP A 371 14.49 -4.36 8.31
C TRP A 371 13.91 -5.52 7.50
N GLN A 372 13.91 -5.42 6.17
CA GLN A 372 13.48 -6.51 5.30
C GLN A 372 14.34 -7.77 5.53
N ARG A 373 15.66 -7.61 5.67
CA ARG A 373 16.57 -8.73 5.95
C ARG A 373 16.33 -9.36 7.32
N VAL A 374 16.03 -8.55 8.33
CA VAL A 374 15.59 -9.04 9.65
C VAL A 374 14.35 -9.91 9.51
N GLN A 375 13.34 -9.46 8.75
CA GLN A 375 12.11 -10.21 8.53
C GLN A 375 12.34 -11.51 7.77
N GLN A 376 13.21 -11.52 6.75
CA GLN A 376 13.59 -12.73 6.01
C GLN A 376 14.27 -13.77 6.92
N GLU A 377 15.23 -13.35 7.75
CA GLU A 377 15.89 -14.23 8.72
C GLU A 377 14.92 -14.76 9.78
N GLN A 378 13.96 -13.94 10.24
CA GLN A 378 12.89 -14.38 11.13
C GLN A 378 11.99 -15.44 10.47
N ALA A 379 11.60 -15.23 9.21
CA ALA A 379 10.76 -16.15 8.46
C ALA A 379 11.46 -17.50 8.20
N ALA A 380 12.79 -17.48 7.98
CA ALA A 380 13.59 -18.69 7.81
C ALA A 380 13.70 -19.53 9.09
N ARG A 381 13.44 -18.94 10.27
CA ARG A 381 13.62 -19.58 11.57
C ARG A 381 12.29 -19.87 12.25
N ARG A 382 12.03 -21.15 12.54
CA ARG A 382 10.81 -21.58 13.26
C ARG A 382 10.66 -20.99 14.67
N GLN A 383 11.74 -20.51 15.27
CA GLN A 383 11.77 -19.97 16.63
C GLN A 383 10.83 -18.78 16.82
N TRP A 384 10.70 -17.90 15.82
CA TRP A 384 9.83 -16.72 15.94
C TRP A 384 8.36 -17.12 16.10
N VAL A 385 7.88 -18.02 15.23
CA VAL A 385 6.50 -18.54 15.28
C VAL A 385 6.25 -19.39 16.52
N GLN A 386 7.26 -20.12 17.00
CA GLN A 386 7.17 -20.87 18.26
C GLN A 386 7.05 -19.95 19.48
N ARG A 387 7.80 -18.84 19.49
CA ARG A 387 7.75 -17.83 20.57
C ARG A 387 6.44 -17.05 20.55
N TRP A 388 5.93 -16.75 19.36
CA TRP A 388 4.73 -15.94 19.14
C TRP A 388 3.73 -16.71 18.28
N PRO A 389 3.02 -17.71 18.85
CA PRO A 389 1.99 -18.41 18.12
C PRO A 389 0.86 -17.44 17.75
N PRO A 390 0.31 -17.51 16.53
CA PRO A 390 -0.79 -16.63 16.14
C PRO A 390 -2.05 -16.97 16.95
N VAL A 391 -2.82 -15.94 17.29
CA VAL A 391 -4.01 -16.01 18.15
C VAL A 391 -5.27 -15.72 17.35
N ALA A 392 -6.45 -16.10 17.85
CA ALA A 392 -7.71 -15.75 17.21
C ALA A 392 -7.86 -14.23 17.06
N LEU A 393 -8.46 -13.77 15.95
CA LEU A 393 -8.67 -12.36 15.65
C LEU A 393 -9.34 -11.59 16.81
N SER A 394 -10.36 -12.17 17.43
CA SER A 394 -11.00 -11.59 18.62
C SER A 394 -10.06 -11.40 19.81
N VAL A 395 -9.16 -12.35 20.06
CA VAL A 395 -8.14 -12.27 21.12
C VAL A 395 -7.16 -11.15 20.83
N ALA A 396 -6.62 -11.09 19.62
CA ALA A 396 -5.67 -10.03 19.24
C ALA A 396 -6.28 -8.63 19.34
N VAL A 397 -7.55 -8.46 18.94
CA VAL A 397 -8.27 -7.17 19.10
C VAL A 397 -8.38 -6.76 20.57
N ALA A 398 -8.66 -7.71 21.46
CA ALA A 398 -8.74 -7.43 22.89
C ALA A 398 -7.36 -7.04 23.47
N GLU A 399 -6.31 -7.76 23.09
CA GLU A 399 -4.93 -7.46 23.48
C GLU A 399 -4.48 -6.09 23.00
N LEU A 400 -4.73 -5.74 21.73
CA LEU A 400 -4.37 -4.43 21.17
C LEU A 400 -5.08 -3.29 21.91
N ARG A 401 -6.37 -3.45 22.25
CA ARG A 401 -7.10 -2.46 23.05
C ARG A 401 -6.50 -2.29 24.45
N ALA A 402 -6.10 -3.39 25.09
CA ALA A 402 -5.47 -3.34 26.40
C ALA A 402 -4.10 -2.64 26.34
N LEU A 403 -3.29 -2.95 25.32
CA LEU A 403 -1.99 -2.29 25.09
C LEU A 403 -2.17 -0.80 24.79
N LEU A 404 -3.11 -0.42 23.93
CA LEU A 404 -3.35 1.00 23.63
C LEU A 404 -3.67 1.81 24.89
N LYS A 405 -4.42 1.26 25.85
CA LYS A 405 -4.66 1.92 27.16
C LYS A 405 -3.37 2.11 27.97
N GLN A 406 -2.38 1.23 27.83
CA GLN A 406 -1.09 1.35 28.51
C GLN A 406 -0.17 2.37 27.83
N TYR A 407 -0.22 2.48 26.51
CA TYR A 407 0.64 3.39 25.73
C TYR A 407 0.03 4.78 25.53
N THR A 408 -1.27 4.96 25.75
CA THR A 408 -1.92 6.27 25.68
C THR A 408 -1.63 7.02 26.98
N PRO A 409 -0.97 8.20 26.94
CA PRO A 409 -0.78 9.01 28.13
C PRO A 409 -2.14 9.32 28.77
N LEU A 410 -2.24 9.24 30.10
CA LEU A 410 -3.47 9.52 30.88
C LEU A 410 -4.11 10.89 30.56
N ALA A 411 -3.39 11.81 29.92
CA ALA A 411 -3.87 13.14 29.54
C ALA A 411 -4.62 13.22 28.19
N ALA A 412 -4.72 12.14 27.41
CA ALA A 412 -5.35 12.15 26.07
C ALA A 412 -6.81 11.61 26.03
N VAL A 413 -7.39 11.28 27.19
CA VAL A 413 -8.70 10.59 27.28
C VAL A 413 -9.89 11.56 27.13
N GLU A 414 -9.70 12.88 27.17
CA GLU A 414 -10.82 13.84 27.20
C GLU A 414 -11.21 14.49 25.86
N SER A 415 -10.57 14.22 24.71
CA SER A 415 -10.89 15.03 23.51
C SER A 415 -11.02 14.35 22.15
N THR A 416 -11.19 13.03 22.02
CA THR A 416 -11.41 12.43 20.68
C THR A 416 -12.30 11.19 20.67
N LEU A 417 -13.62 11.39 20.85
CA LEU A 417 -14.65 10.52 20.26
C LEU A 417 -15.80 11.42 19.74
N PRO A 418 -16.03 11.55 18.43
CA PRO A 418 -17.30 12.04 17.94
C PRO A 418 -18.36 10.92 17.98
N ALA A 419 -19.59 11.33 18.29
CA ALA A 419 -20.79 10.50 18.45
C ALA A 419 -21.24 9.78 17.17
#